data_AF-A0AAV4Y8V3-F1
#
_entry.id   AF-A0AAV4Y8V3-F1
#
_cell.length_a   1.000
_cell.length_b   1.000
_cell.length_c   1.000
_cell.angle_alpha   90.00
_cell.angle_beta   90.00
_cell.angle_gamma   90.00
#
_symmetry.space_group_name_H-M   'P 1'
#
loop_
_entity.id
_entity.type
_entity.pdbx_description
1 polymer ?
#
loop_
_entity_poly.entity_id
_entity_poly.type
_entity_poly.pdbx_seq_one_letter_code
_entity_poly.pdbx_strand_id
1 'polypeptide(L)'
;MVNDLFYPVFGIPVFEYSFNAFHQRTMKFLALFALFAVASARHMLFDQQLNEHWENFKKTFGKQYNGREEVIRRMIWEKRVADIVRHNLQYDVGLQSYRKGINEYSDMAHEEFVRTFNGYRGLVNLKSNASSFVPFFNVEIPDTVDWRDKGLVTPVKNQQQCGSCWAFSTTGSLEGQHMKKTGNLVSLSEQNLVDCSGPERWDIP
;
A
#
# COMPACT_ATOMS: atom_id res chain seq x y z
N MET A 1 51.56 74.02 -40.47
CA MET A 1 52.54 73.02 -39.96
C MET A 1 51.84 72.14 -38.94
N VAL A 2 51.63 70.88 -39.31
CA VAL A 2 51.85 69.65 -38.51
C VAL A 2 51.01 69.52 -37.22
N ASN A 3 49.88 68.80 -37.28
CA ASN A 3 49.68 67.38 -36.87
C ASN A 3 49.72 67.18 -35.34
N ASP A 4 48.63 66.71 -34.74
CA ASP A 4 48.45 65.27 -34.49
C ASP A 4 47.09 64.96 -33.84
N LEU A 5 46.44 63.93 -34.39
CA LEU A 5 45.31 63.18 -33.86
C LEU A 5 45.81 62.25 -32.76
N PHE A 6 45.12 62.11 -31.61
CA PHE A 6 45.00 60.81 -30.93
C PHE A 6 43.80 60.79 -29.97
N TYR A 7 43.03 59.71 -30.09
CA TYR A 7 41.72 59.43 -29.46
C TYR A 7 41.80 59.19 -27.94
N PRO A 8 40.76 59.54 -27.17
CA PRO A 8 40.44 58.82 -25.95
C PRO A 8 39.48 57.66 -26.30
N VAL A 9 39.99 56.43 -26.19
CA VAL A 9 39.16 55.22 -26.11
C VAL A 9 38.47 55.23 -24.75
N PHE A 10 37.20 55.65 -24.71
CA PHE A 10 36.28 55.31 -23.61
C PHE A 10 35.11 54.53 -24.19
N GLY A 11 35.41 53.27 -24.53
CA GLY A 11 34.40 52.27 -24.82
C GLY A 11 33.80 51.71 -23.53
N ILE A 12 32.49 51.97 -23.36
CA ILE A 12 31.48 51.07 -22.79
C ILE A 12 31.61 50.70 -21.29
N PRO A 13 30.85 51.40 -20.42
CA PRO A 13 30.30 50.75 -19.23
C PRO A 13 28.76 50.80 -19.16
N VAL A 14 28.11 51.65 -19.97
CA VAL A 14 26.65 51.88 -19.85
C VAL A 14 25.82 50.81 -20.57
N PHE A 15 26.30 50.32 -21.73
CA PHE A 15 25.59 49.30 -22.51
C PHE A 15 25.63 47.92 -21.83
N GLU A 16 26.77 47.56 -21.24
CA GLU A 16 26.99 46.29 -20.55
C GLU A 16 26.19 46.22 -19.22
N TYR A 17 26.08 47.35 -18.50
CA TYR A 17 25.29 47.44 -17.28
C TYR A 17 23.77 47.29 -17.54
N SER A 18 23.28 47.92 -18.62
CA SER A 18 21.87 47.84 -19.01
C SER A 18 21.50 46.46 -19.56
N PHE A 19 22.40 45.83 -20.31
CA PHE A 19 22.24 44.45 -20.79
C PHE A 19 22.20 43.44 -19.63
N ASN A 20 23.10 43.58 -18.65
CA ASN A 20 23.10 42.74 -17.44
C ASN A 20 21.85 42.95 -16.57
N ALA A 21 21.37 44.18 -16.41
CA ALA A 21 20.14 44.47 -15.68
C ALA A 21 18.88 43.92 -16.39
N PHE A 22 18.84 43.99 -17.73
CA PHE A 22 17.76 43.39 -18.53
C PHE A 22 17.78 41.86 -18.43
N HIS A 23 18.95 41.22 -18.58
CA HIS A 23 19.12 39.77 -18.39
C HIS A 23 18.74 39.33 -16.97
N GLN A 24 19.10 40.10 -15.95
CA GLN A 24 18.77 39.77 -14.56
C GLN A 24 17.26 39.90 -14.30
N ARG A 25 16.57 40.86 -14.93
CA ARG A 25 15.12 40.99 -14.85
C ARG A 25 14.41 39.86 -15.59
N THR A 26 14.82 39.54 -16.83
CA THR A 26 14.24 38.43 -17.59
C THR A 26 14.47 37.08 -16.91
N MET A 27 15.66 36.83 -16.36
CA MET A 27 15.95 35.61 -15.59
C MET A 27 15.11 35.52 -14.31
N LYS A 28 14.85 36.64 -13.62
CA LYS A 28 13.93 36.66 -12.46
C LYS A 28 12.49 36.36 -12.88
N PHE A 29 12.01 36.92 -13.99
CA PHE A 29 10.68 36.62 -14.52
C PHE A 29 10.56 35.16 -14.98
N LEU A 30 11.57 34.62 -15.65
CA LEU A 30 11.62 33.21 -16.04
C LEU A 30 11.66 32.29 -14.83
N ALA A 31 12.41 32.63 -13.78
CA ALA A 31 12.43 31.89 -12.53
C ALA A 31 11.07 31.93 -11.81
N LEU A 32 10.42 33.09 -11.75
CA LEU A 32 9.07 33.23 -11.16
C LEU A 32 8.01 32.46 -11.95
N PHE A 33 8.08 32.51 -13.28
CA PHE A 33 7.18 31.75 -14.15
C PHE A 33 7.40 30.24 -14.01
N ALA A 34 8.65 29.78 -13.95
CA ALA A 34 8.96 28.37 -13.70
C ALA A 34 8.47 27.90 -12.32
N LEU A 35 8.61 28.73 -11.28
CA LEU A 35 8.08 28.43 -9.94
C LEU A 35 6.54 28.33 -9.94
N PHE A 36 5.86 29.24 -10.65
CA PHE A 36 4.41 29.20 -10.79
C PHE A 36 3.94 27.97 -11.60
N ALA A 37 4.64 27.63 -12.69
CA ALA A 37 4.37 26.43 -13.48
C ALA A 37 4.52 25.15 -12.64
N VAL A 38 5.58 25.04 -11.83
CA VAL A 38 5.80 23.89 -10.92
C VAL A 38 4.74 23.82 -9.81
N ALA A 39 4.36 24.96 -9.22
CA ALA A 39 3.29 25.01 -8.22
C ALA A 39 1.95 24.58 -8.82
N SER A 40 1.60 25.08 -10.01
CA SER A 40 0.36 24.73 -10.72
C SER A 40 0.32 23.25 -11.15
N ALA A 41 1.44 22.66 -11.57
CA ALA A 41 1.53 21.24 -11.89
C ALA A 41 1.32 20.35 -10.66
N ARG A 42 1.80 20.76 -9.47
CA ARG A 42 1.50 20.05 -8.20
C ARG A 42 0.01 20.06 -7.87
N HIS A 43 -0.68 21.17 -8.16
CA HIS A 43 -2.13 21.28 -7.98
C HIS A 43 -2.94 20.43 -8.97
N MET A 44 -2.35 20.01 -10.08
CA MET A 44 -3.02 19.20 -11.11
C MET A 44 -2.90 17.69 -10.86
N LEU A 45 -1.92 17.25 -10.07
CA LEU A 45 -1.63 15.83 -9.83
C LEU A 45 -2.55 15.17 -8.79
N PHE A 46 -3.08 15.94 -7.84
CA PHE A 46 -3.81 15.42 -6.69
C PHE A 46 -5.05 16.24 -6.38
N ASP A 47 -6.10 15.57 -5.90
CA ASP A 47 -7.29 16.25 -5.41
C ASP A 47 -7.00 16.97 -4.07
N GLN A 48 -7.15 18.29 -4.07
CA GLN A 48 -6.92 19.10 -2.87
C GLN A 48 -7.93 18.81 -1.76
N GLN A 49 -9.14 18.39 -2.09
CA GLN A 49 -10.16 18.01 -1.11
C GLN A 49 -9.75 16.77 -0.32
N LEU A 50 -8.85 15.96 -0.88
CA LEU A 50 -8.33 14.75 -0.26
C LEU A 50 -7.05 14.97 0.55
N ASN A 51 -6.49 16.19 0.61
CA ASN A 51 -5.26 16.47 1.36
C ASN A 51 -5.38 16.07 2.84
N GLU A 52 -6.42 16.53 3.53
CA GLU A 52 -6.62 16.21 4.95
C GLU A 52 -6.89 14.72 5.15
N HIS A 53 -7.64 14.11 4.24
CA HIS A 53 -7.94 12.67 4.25
C HIS A 53 -6.68 11.82 4.07
N TRP A 54 -5.74 12.25 3.23
CA TRP A 54 -4.43 11.60 3.05
C TRP A 54 -3.57 11.69 4.31
N GLU A 55 -3.49 12.86 4.94
CA GLU A 55 -2.77 13.03 6.20
C GLU A 55 -3.39 12.17 7.33
N ASN A 56 -4.71 12.15 7.41
CA ASN A 56 -5.43 11.31 8.36
C ASN A 56 -5.21 9.82 8.09
N PHE A 57 -5.18 9.39 6.83
CA PHE A 57 -4.84 8.02 6.46
C PHE A 57 -3.44 7.65 6.93
N LYS A 58 -2.42 8.48 6.64
CA LYS A 58 -1.05 8.24 7.07
C LYS A 58 -0.94 8.14 8.59
N LYS A 59 -1.59 9.06 9.32
CA LYS A 59 -1.61 9.07 10.78
C LYS A 59 -2.29 7.82 11.36
N THR A 60 -3.44 7.44 10.81
CA THR A 60 -4.24 6.31 11.29
C THR A 60 -3.49 4.99 11.16
N PHE A 61 -2.78 4.80 10.04
CA PHE A 61 -2.06 3.55 9.74
C PHE A 61 -0.54 3.66 9.93
N GLY A 62 -0.05 4.71 10.60
CA GLY A 62 1.37 4.89 10.90
C GLY A 62 2.29 4.94 9.67
N LYS A 63 1.81 5.45 8.55
CA LYS A 63 2.54 5.46 7.27
C LYS A 63 3.59 6.56 7.23
N GLN A 64 4.77 6.20 6.73
CA GLN A 64 5.88 7.13 6.50
C GLN A 64 6.49 6.82 5.12
N TYR A 65 6.72 7.85 4.31
CA TYR A 65 7.26 7.73 2.96
C TYR A 65 8.23 8.86 2.69
N ASN A 66 9.16 8.65 1.75
CA ASN A 66 10.16 9.65 1.38
C ASN A 66 10.05 10.06 -0.08
N GLY A 67 10.04 11.38 -0.34
CA GLY A 67 10.19 11.97 -1.66
C GLY A 67 9.22 11.42 -2.71
N ARG A 68 9.76 10.69 -3.70
CA ARG A 68 8.96 10.13 -4.82
C ARG A 68 7.97 9.05 -4.39
N GLU A 69 8.27 8.32 -3.32
CA GLU A 69 7.38 7.25 -2.86
C GLU A 69 6.04 7.83 -2.40
N GLU A 70 6.06 8.91 -1.62
CA GLU A 70 4.82 9.53 -1.13
C GLU A 70 3.88 9.92 -2.28
N VAL A 71 4.46 10.46 -3.35
CA VAL A 71 3.72 10.85 -4.55
C VAL A 71 3.04 9.63 -5.19
N ILE A 72 3.76 8.50 -5.32
CA ILE A 72 3.21 7.26 -5.89
C ILE A 72 2.13 6.66 -4.97
N ARG A 73 2.39 6.60 -3.66
CA ARG A 73 1.46 6.06 -2.65
C ARG A 73 0.17 6.84 -2.60
N ARG A 74 0.27 8.17 -2.64
CA ARG A 74 -0.88 9.06 -2.71
C ARG A 74 -1.69 8.85 -4.00
N MET A 75 -1.04 8.71 -5.16
CA MET A 75 -1.75 8.41 -6.42
C MET A 75 -2.54 7.10 -6.35
N ILE A 76 -1.93 6.04 -5.78
CA ILE A 76 -2.59 4.75 -5.61
C ILE A 76 -3.78 4.88 -4.65
N TRP A 77 -3.59 5.60 -3.55
CA TRP A 77 -4.61 5.82 -2.54
C TRP A 77 -5.80 6.62 -3.08
N GLU A 78 -5.59 7.72 -3.81
CA GLU A 78 -6.69 8.51 -4.41
C GLU A 78 -7.47 7.67 -5.44
N LYS A 79 -6.77 6.87 -6.25
CA LYS A 79 -7.41 5.91 -7.16
C LYS A 79 -8.25 4.88 -6.40
N ARG A 80 -7.78 4.41 -5.24
CA ARG A 80 -8.51 3.47 -4.38
C ARG A 80 -9.75 4.13 -3.76
N VAL A 81 -9.64 5.37 -3.29
CA VAL A 81 -10.76 6.15 -2.75
C VAL A 81 -11.86 6.26 -3.80
N ALA A 82 -11.51 6.63 -5.04
CA ALA A 82 -12.48 6.72 -6.14
C ALA A 82 -13.15 5.36 -6.44
N ASP A 83 -12.40 4.25 -6.42
CA ASP A 83 -12.97 2.90 -6.58
C ASP A 83 -13.96 2.56 -5.46
N ILE A 84 -13.62 2.88 -4.22
CA ILE A 84 -14.46 2.63 -3.05
C ILE A 84 -15.76 3.42 -3.14
N VAL A 85 -15.69 4.72 -3.45
CA VAL A 85 -16.88 5.57 -3.61
C VAL A 85 -17.79 5.02 -4.70
N ARG A 86 -17.23 4.72 -5.88
CA ARG A 86 -17.98 4.14 -7.00
C ARG A 86 -18.64 2.81 -6.63
N HIS A 87 -17.91 1.91 -5.97
CA HIS A 87 -18.42 0.62 -5.52
C HIS A 87 -19.56 0.78 -4.50
N ASN A 88 -19.40 1.70 -3.55
CA ASN A 88 -20.40 1.94 -2.52
C ASN A 88 -21.68 2.60 -3.06
N LEU A 89 -21.57 3.46 -4.08
CA LEU A 89 -22.73 3.96 -4.82
C LEU A 89 -23.46 2.82 -5.55
N GLN A 90 -22.73 1.87 -6.13
CA GLN A 90 -23.33 0.68 -6.75
C GLN A 90 -24.02 -0.22 -5.72
N TYR A 91 -23.45 -0.34 -4.51
CA TYR A 91 -24.12 -1.02 -3.39
C TYR A 91 -25.43 -0.33 -3.02
N ASP A 92 -25.48 1.01 -2.96
CA ASP A 92 -26.68 1.78 -2.58
C ASP A 92 -27.86 1.54 -3.54
N VAL A 93 -27.57 1.23 -4.81
CA VAL A 93 -28.58 0.90 -5.83
C VAL A 93 -28.78 -0.61 -6.02
N GLY A 94 -28.23 -1.45 -5.13
CA GLY A 94 -28.42 -2.90 -5.15
C GLY A 94 -27.63 -3.67 -6.21
N LEU A 95 -26.65 -3.04 -6.87
CA LEU A 95 -25.79 -3.69 -7.87
C LEU A 95 -24.59 -4.44 -7.25
N GLN A 96 -24.29 -4.19 -5.99
CA GLN A 96 -23.24 -4.89 -5.22
C GLN A 96 -23.82 -5.41 -3.91
N SER A 97 -23.34 -6.57 -3.45
CA SER A 97 -23.80 -7.21 -2.19
C SER A 97 -23.00 -6.79 -0.96
N TYR A 98 -21.93 -6.02 -1.14
CA TYR A 98 -21.05 -5.60 -0.05
C TYR A 98 -20.54 -4.17 -0.25
N ARG A 99 -20.09 -3.55 0.84
CA ARG A 99 -19.39 -2.25 0.82
C ARG A 99 -17.89 -2.42 0.96
N LYS A 100 -17.15 -1.46 0.44
CA LYS A 100 -15.70 -1.33 0.66
C LYS A 100 -15.42 -0.17 1.62
N GLY A 101 -14.29 -0.23 2.30
CA GLY A 101 -13.80 0.84 3.18
C GLY A 101 -12.30 1.03 3.01
N ILE A 102 -11.80 2.18 3.46
CA ILE A 102 -10.37 2.45 3.54
C ILE A 102 -9.77 1.59 4.64
N ASN A 103 -8.64 0.95 4.33
CA ASN A 103 -7.84 0.15 5.26
C ASN A 103 -6.34 0.39 5.05
N GLU A 104 -5.51 -0.25 5.87
CA GLU A 104 -4.04 -0.09 5.86
C GLU A 104 -3.35 -0.41 4.52
N TYR A 105 -4.03 -1.07 3.57
CA TYR A 105 -3.51 -1.45 2.26
C TYR A 105 -3.98 -0.53 1.12
N SER A 106 -4.69 0.55 1.44
CA SER A 106 -5.33 1.42 0.43
C SER A 106 -4.32 2.16 -0.46
N ASP A 107 -3.07 2.29 -0.01
CA ASP A 107 -1.92 2.88 -0.72
C ASP A 107 -1.06 1.85 -1.50
N MET A 108 -1.48 0.58 -1.54
CA MET A 108 -0.75 -0.50 -2.20
C MET A 108 -1.37 -0.87 -3.55
N ALA A 109 -0.49 -1.13 -4.52
CA ALA A 109 -0.90 -1.73 -5.78
C ALA A 109 -1.37 -3.17 -5.53
N HIS A 110 -2.26 -3.68 -6.39
CA HIS A 110 -2.82 -5.02 -6.19
C HIS A 110 -1.73 -6.10 -6.27
N GLU A 111 -0.82 -5.97 -7.24
CA GLU A 111 0.29 -6.88 -7.47
C GLU A 111 1.28 -6.87 -6.29
N GLU A 112 1.51 -5.68 -5.72
CA GLU A 112 2.33 -5.50 -4.52
C GLU A 112 1.70 -6.20 -3.31
N PHE A 113 0.40 -6.04 -3.12
CA PHE A 113 -0.34 -6.73 -2.06
C PHE A 113 -0.24 -8.25 -2.21
N VAL A 114 -0.53 -8.78 -3.39
CA VAL A 114 -0.47 -10.23 -3.67
C VAL A 114 0.93 -10.76 -3.40
N ARG A 115 1.98 -10.08 -3.87
CA ARG A 115 3.37 -10.52 -3.68
C ARG A 115 3.79 -10.53 -2.20
N THR A 116 3.25 -9.64 -1.38
CA THR A 116 3.69 -9.44 0.00
C THR A 116 2.90 -10.28 0.99
N PHE A 117 1.57 -10.37 0.83
CA PHE A 117 0.67 -10.99 1.81
C PHE A 117 0.17 -12.38 1.40
N ASN A 118 0.15 -12.73 0.11
CA ASN A 118 -0.35 -14.04 -0.30
C ASN A 118 0.78 -15.07 -0.26
N GLY A 119 0.73 -15.93 0.77
CA GLY A 119 1.69 -17.00 1.01
C GLY A 119 1.37 -18.34 0.33
N TYR A 120 0.15 -18.48 -0.18
CA TYR A 120 -0.32 -19.75 -0.72
C TYR A 120 0.47 -20.12 -1.98
N ARG A 121 1.23 -21.21 -1.89
CA ARG A 121 1.88 -21.84 -3.03
C ARG A 121 1.02 -23.02 -3.43
N GLY A 122 0.39 -22.92 -4.60
CA GLY A 122 -0.42 -24.01 -5.16
C GLY A 122 0.38 -25.31 -5.18
N LEU A 123 -0.27 -26.39 -4.73
CA LEU A 123 0.41 -27.66 -4.55
C LEU A 123 0.57 -28.35 -5.90
N VAL A 124 1.80 -28.40 -6.41
CA VAL A 124 2.15 -29.21 -7.58
C VAL A 124 2.44 -30.63 -7.07
N ASN A 125 1.64 -31.62 -7.49
CA ASN A 125 1.79 -33.05 -7.16
C ASN A 125 1.68 -33.43 -5.67
N LEU A 126 0.50 -33.22 -5.06
CA LEU A 126 0.18 -33.90 -3.79
C LEU A 126 0.02 -35.41 -4.03
N LYS A 127 1.06 -36.18 -3.74
CA LYS A 127 0.85 -37.55 -3.26
C LYS A 127 0.55 -37.46 -1.77
N SER A 128 -0.67 -37.09 -1.38
CA SER A 128 -1.02 -37.03 0.04
C SER A 128 -1.61 -38.35 0.52
N ASN A 129 -1.02 -38.94 1.57
CA ASN A 129 -1.65 -39.99 2.39
C ASN A 129 -2.77 -39.41 3.29
N ALA A 130 -3.46 -38.35 2.84
CA ALA A 130 -4.51 -37.70 3.62
C ALA A 130 -5.76 -38.58 3.66
N SER A 131 -6.45 -38.57 4.80
CA SER A 131 -7.76 -39.22 4.90
C SER A 131 -8.77 -38.48 4.03
N SER A 132 -9.62 -39.25 3.34
CA SER A 132 -10.77 -38.67 2.64
C SER A 132 -11.83 -38.28 3.66
N PHE A 133 -12.43 -37.10 3.48
CA PHE A 133 -13.61 -36.71 4.24
C PHE A 133 -14.78 -37.63 3.86
N VAL A 134 -15.38 -38.28 4.86
CA VAL A 134 -16.60 -39.08 4.68
C VAL A 134 -17.77 -38.27 5.23
N PRO A 135 -18.73 -37.88 4.38
CA PRO A 135 -19.90 -37.15 4.85
C PRO A 135 -20.74 -38.03 5.78
N PHE A 136 -21.32 -37.42 6.81
CA PHE A 136 -22.27 -38.12 7.68
C PHE A 136 -23.61 -38.28 6.97
N PHE A 137 -24.19 -39.48 7.05
CA PHE A 137 -25.56 -39.73 6.61
C PHE A 137 -26.53 -39.50 7.78
N ASN A 138 -27.73 -38.99 7.50
CA ASN A 138 -28.81 -38.75 8.48
C ASN A 138 -28.45 -37.78 9.61
N VAL A 139 -27.70 -36.72 9.32
CA VAL A 139 -27.46 -35.62 10.25
C VAL A 139 -28.22 -34.39 9.77
N GLU A 140 -29.04 -33.81 10.64
CA GLU A 140 -29.63 -32.50 10.41
C GLU A 140 -28.56 -31.41 10.57
N ILE A 141 -28.35 -30.66 9.50
CA ILE A 141 -27.39 -29.55 9.48
C ILE A 141 -28.19 -28.27 9.73
N PRO A 142 -27.80 -27.43 10.71
CA PRO A 142 -28.50 -26.19 10.97
C PRO A 142 -28.29 -25.19 9.82
N ASP A 143 -29.30 -24.35 9.59
CA ASP A 143 -29.27 -23.32 8.54
C ASP A 143 -28.14 -22.29 8.73
N THR A 144 -27.70 -22.07 9.97
CA THR A 144 -26.64 -21.13 10.33
C THR A 144 -25.70 -21.72 11.37
N VAL A 145 -24.40 -21.55 11.18
CA VAL A 145 -23.36 -21.92 12.14
C VAL A 145 -22.37 -20.78 12.29
N ASP A 146 -22.13 -20.37 13.54
CA ASP A 146 -21.01 -19.51 13.91
C ASP A 146 -20.20 -20.18 15.04
N TRP A 147 -18.96 -20.56 14.73
CA TRP A 147 -18.07 -21.21 15.69
C TRP A 147 -17.49 -20.24 16.74
N ARG A 148 -17.58 -18.92 16.50
CA ARG A 148 -17.18 -17.89 17.47
C ARG A 148 -18.09 -17.94 18.69
N ASP A 149 -19.39 -18.08 18.47
CA ASP A 149 -20.41 -18.21 19.53
C ASP A 149 -20.24 -19.49 20.35
N LYS A 150 -19.50 -20.46 19.82
CA LYS A 150 -19.15 -21.71 20.51
C LYS A 150 -17.79 -21.65 21.20
N GLY A 151 -17.07 -20.53 21.12
CA GLY A 151 -15.75 -20.37 21.73
C GLY A 151 -14.65 -21.16 21.02
N LEU A 152 -14.83 -21.55 19.76
CA LEU A 152 -13.86 -22.35 18.99
C LEU A 152 -12.88 -21.48 18.18
N VAL A 153 -12.97 -20.15 18.28
CA VAL A 153 -12.23 -19.22 17.44
C VAL A 153 -11.49 -18.23 18.33
N THR A 154 -10.17 -18.12 18.14
CA THR A 154 -9.33 -17.13 18.81
C THR A 154 -9.56 -15.72 18.24
N PRO A 155 -9.11 -14.65 18.93
CA PRO A 155 -9.17 -13.30 18.36
C PRO A 155 -8.46 -13.19 17.01
N VAL A 156 -8.92 -12.26 16.17
CA VAL A 156 -8.30 -11.98 14.87
C VAL A 156 -6.83 -11.59 15.06
N LYS A 157 -5.96 -12.18 14.24
CA LYS A 157 -4.51 -11.93 14.24
C LYS A 157 -4.08 -11.13 13.00
N ASN A 158 -2.83 -10.69 12.95
CA ASN A 158 -2.26 -9.97 11.80
C ASN A 158 -0.94 -10.62 11.35
N GLN A 159 -0.89 -11.09 10.11
CA GLN A 159 0.29 -11.72 9.50
C GLN A 159 1.43 -10.74 9.17
N GLN A 160 1.18 -9.44 9.28
CA GLN A 160 2.08 -8.37 8.91
C GLN A 160 2.53 -8.52 7.44
N GLN A 161 3.68 -7.93 7.08
CA GLN A 161 4.23 -7.99 5.72
C GLN A 161 4.92 -9.33 5.43
N CYS A 162 4.22 -10.44 5.66
CA CYS A 162 4.70 -11.80 5.45
C CYS A 162 3.64 -12.61 4.71
N GLY A 163 4.05 -13.39 3.71
CA GLY A 163 3.20 -14.40 3.06
C GLY A 163 2.99 -15.63 3.94
N SER A 164 2.51 -15.45 5.17
CA SER A 164 2.32 -16.53 6.16
C SER A 164 0.85 -16.91 6.37
N CYS A 165 -0.07 -16.43 5.52
CA CYS A 165 -1.51 -16.71 5.62
C CYS A 165 -1.84 -18.21 5.75
N TRP A 166 -1.02 -19.09 5.14
CA TRP A 166 -1.17 -20.56 5.24
C TRP A 166 -0.93 -21.06 6.67
N ALA A 167 -0.02 -20.44 7.43
CA ALA A 167 0.25 -20.77 8.82
C ALA A 167 -0.93 -20.36 9.71
N PHE A 168 -1.47 -19.14 9.51
CA PHE A 168 -2.67 -18.65 10.20
C PHE A 168 -3.90 -19.53 9.92
N SER A 169 -4.09 -19.96 8.68
CA SER A 169 -5.18 -20.89 8.33
C SER A 169 -5.02 -22.25 9.01
N THR A 170 -3.78 -22.71 9.15
CA THR A 170 -3.46 -24.00 9.79
C THR A 170 -3.66 -23.93 11.30
N THR A 171 -3.12 -22.90 11.97
CA THR A 171 -3.29 -22.69 13.41
C THR A 171 -4.76 -22.52 13.76
N GLY A 172 -5.52 -21.66 13.07
CA GLY A 172 -6.95 -21.47 13.36
C GLY A 172 -7.78 -22.76 13.29
N SER A 173 -7.48 -23.64 12.34
CA SER A 173 -8.14 -24.96 12.25
C SER A 173 -7.76 -25.88 13.43
N LEU A 174 -6.48 -25.90 13.80
CA LEU A 174 -5.97 -26.69 14.94
C LEU A 174 -6.48 -26.18 16.28
N GLU A 175 -6.57 -24.86 16.46
CA GLU A 175 -7.12 -24.20 17.66
C GLU A 175 -8.56 -24.63 17.91
N GLY A 176 -9.40 -24.61 16.87
CA GLY A 176 -10.80 -25.05 16.98
C GLY A 176 -10.94 -26.54 17.33
N GLN A 177 -10.11 -27.41 16.74
CA GLN A 177 -10.11 -28.84 17.09
C GLN A 177 -9.55 -29.09 18.50
N HIS A 178 -8.52 -28.36 18.91
CA HIS A 178 -7.96 -28.43 20.25
C HIS A 178 -9.00 -28.04 21.29
N MET A 179 -9.71 -26.92 21.09
CA MET A 179 -10.82 -26.50 21.93
C MET A 179 -11.92 -27.56 22.00
N LYS A 180 -12.33 -28.11 20.84
CA LYS A 180 -13.35 -29.17 20.78
C LYS A 180 -12.93 -30.43 21.55
N LYS A 181 -11.63 -30.79 21.53
CA LYS A 181 -11.12 -32.01 22.17
C LYS A 181 -10.86 -31.85 23.67
N THR A 182 -10.38 -30.68 24.08
CA THR A 182 -9.82 -30.46 25.43
C THR A 182 -10.65 -29.52 26.29
N GLY A 183 -11.55 -28.73 25.70
CA GLY A 183 -12.24 -27.62 26.37
C GLY A 183 -11.37 -26.37 26.59
N ASN A 184 -10.13 -26.36 26.09
CA ASN A 184 -9.20 -25.25 26.27
C ASN A 184 -8.92 -24.54 24.93
N LEU A 185 -9.30 -23.28 24.84
CA LEU A 185 -8.96 -22.44 23.69
C LEU A 185 -7.59 -21.81 23.93
N VAL A 186 -6.62 -22.15 23.08
CA VAL A 186 -5.24 -21.66 23.16
C VAL A 186 -4.86 -21.10 21.80
N SER A 187 -4.29 -19.90 21.76
CA SER A 187 -3.69 -19.35 20.54
C SER A 187 -2.39 -20.09 20.23
N LEU A 188 -2.32 -20.76 19.09
CA LEU A 188 -1.14 -21.46 18.60
C LEU A 188 -0.18 -20.50 17.88
N SER A 189 1.08 -20.94 17.72
CA SER A 189 2.16 -20.15 17.14
C SER A 189 2.27 -20.36 15.63
N GLU A 190 1.89 -19.36 14.85
CA GLU A 190 2.14 -19.35 13.40
C GLU A 190 3.63 -19.33 13.08
N GLN A 191 4.43 -18.64 13.90
CA GLN A 191 5.87 -18.52 13.70
C GLN A 191 6.56 -19.89 13.77
N ASN A 192 6.09 -20.79 14.63
CA ASN A 192 6.63 -22.15 14.68
C ASN A 192 6.44 -22.89 13.33
N LEU A 193 5.28 -22.74 12.68
CA LEU A 193 5.08 -23.32 11.36
C LEU A 193 5.98 -22.66 10.32
N VAL A 194 6.06 -21.32 10.32
CA VAL A 194 6.90 -20.54 9.41
C VAL A 194 8.37 -20.98 9.47
N ASP A 195 8.89 -21.22 10.67
CA ASP A 195 10.30 -21.55 10.89
C ASP A 195 10.60 -23.04 10.66
N CYS A 196 9.65 -23.94 10.95
CA CYS A 196 9.94 -25.37 11.11
C CYS A 196 9.25 -26.29 10.09
N SER A 197 8.30 -25.83 9.29
CA SER A 197 7.58 -26.71 8.34
C SER A 197 8.27 -26.87 6.98
N GLY A 198 9.48 -26.32 6.84
CA GLY A 198 10.34 -26.57 5.68
C GLY A 198 11.04 -27.93 5.78
N PRO A 199 11.55 -28.47 4.66
CA PRO A 199 12.43 -29.63 4.72
C PRO A 199 13.65 -29.31 5.61
N GLU A 200 14.03 -30.27 6.47
CA GLU A 200 15.21 -30.16 7.32
C GLU A 200 16.44 -29.84 6.45
N ARG A 201 17.06 -28.69 6.70
CA ARG A 201 18.26 -28.25 5.98
C ARG A 201 19.48 -28.88 6.65
N TRP A 202 19.70 -30.17 6.43
CA TRP A 202 20.87 -30.92 6.93
C TRP A 202 22.19 -30.60 6.22
N ASP A 203 22.22 -29.63 5.31
CA ASP A 203 23.44 -29.23 4.62
C ASP A 203 23.89 -27.84 5.06
N ILE A 204 24.64 -27.79 6.15
CA ILE A 204 25.71 -26.80 6.34
C ILE A 204 26.92 -27.57 6.87
N PRO A 205 28.07 -27.59 6.14
CA PRO A 205 29.32 -28.18 6.62
C PRO A 205 29.90 -27.45 7.84
#